data_AF-A0A8T6YFV8-F1
#
_entry.id   AF-A0A8T6YFV8-F1
#
_cell.length_a   1.000
_cell.length_b   1.000
_cell.length_c   1.000
_cell.angle_alpha   90.00
_cell.angle_beta   90.00
_cell.angle_gamma   90.00
#
_symmetry.space_group_name_H-M   'P 1'
#
loop_
_entity.id
_entity.type
_entity.pdbx_description
1 polymer ?
#
loop_
_entity_poly.entity_id
_entity_poly.type
_entity_poly.pdbx_seq_one_letter_code
_entity_poly.pdbx_strand_id
1 'polypeptide(L)'
;MNYECRRKGTNQKITIDNKSMYHPGDTSFIPEMKDLGIIDIAFIPIDGAFTMDIKEAVQAKLTISPEIAIPIHDMRKNDPNVF
;
A
#
# COMPACT_ATOMS: atom_id res chain seq x y z
N MET A 1 -4.21 -15.59 14.42
CA MET A 1 -4.41 -14.29 13.75
C MET A 1 -3.55 -13.28 14.48
N ASN A 2 -2.48 -12.79 13.87
CA ASN A 2 -1.58 -11.82 14.49
C ASN A 2 -1.80 -10.48 13.79
N TYR A 3 -2.16 -9.45 14.57
CA TYR A 3 -2.33 -8.07 14.10
C TYR A 3 -1.16 -7.24 14.63
N GLU A 4 -0.34 -6.66 13.75
CA GLU A 4 0.67 -5.69 14.14
C GLU A 4 0.28 -4.31 13.59
N CYS A 5 -0.20 -3.43 14.47
CA CYS A 5 -0.43 -2.01 14.19
C CYS A 5 0.73 -1.21 14.81
N ARG A 6 1.72 -0.82 14.01
CA ARG A 6 2.87 -0.05 14.47
C ARG A 6 2.67 1.44 14.12
N ARG A 7 2.21 2.23 15.11
CA ARG A 7 2.02 3.71 15.17
C ARG A 7 0.65 4.27 14.71
N LYS A 8 0.30 5.43 15.30
CA LYS A 8 -0.91 6.24 15.05
C LYS A 8 -1.03 6.63 13.57
N GLY A 9 -1.68 5.75 12.83
CA GLY A 9 -2.08 5.84 11.41
C GLY A 9 -2.96 4.63 11.14
N THR A 10 -3.92 4.71 10.22
CA THR A 10 -4.88 3.61 9.95
C THR A 10 -4.29 2.46 9.14
N ASN A 11 -2.98 2.46 8.93
CA ASN A 11 -2.21 1.50 8.15
C ASN A 11 -2.19 0.14 8.85
N GLN A 12 -2.52 -0.93 8.14
CA GLN A 12 -2.63 -2.27 8.70
C GLN A 12 -1.86 -3.29 7.87
N LYS A 13 -1.04 -4.10 8.55
CA LYS A 13 -0.52 -5.37 8.02
C LYS A 13 -1.28 -6.51 8.67
N ILE A 14 -1.81 -7.41 7.85
CA ILE A 14 -2.60 -8.56 8.29
C ILE A 14 -1.92 -9.82 7.75
N THR A 15 -1.75 -10.83 8.61
CA THR A 15 -1.21 -12.13 8.20
C THR A 15 -2.20 -13.24 8.58
N ILE A 16 -2.62 -14.02 7.59
CA ILE A 16 -3.53 -15.16 7.71
C ILE A 16 -2.94 -16.31 6.90
N ASP A 17 -2.80 -17.50 7.49
CA ASP A 17 -2.29 -18.71 6.83
C ASP A 17 -1.02 -18.49 6.00
N ASN A 18 -0.03 -17.81 6.58
CA ASN A 18 1.24 -17.43 5.94
C ASN A 18 1.13 -16.51 4.72
N LYS A 19 -0.05 -15.95 4.45
CA LYS A 19 -0.26 -14.89 3.48
C LYS A 19 -0.37 -13.55 4.18
N SER A 20 0.34 -12.56 3.66
CA SER A 20 0.51 -11.24 4.22
C SER A 20 -0.10 -10.17 3.31
N MET A 21 -0.93 -9.33 3.89
CA MET A 21 -1.64 -8.27 3.20
C MET A 21 -1.33 -6.92 3.86
N TYR A 22 -1.15 -5.88 3.06
CA TYR A 22 -0.92 -4.52 3.54
C TYR A 22 -1.98 -3.56 3.01
N HIS A 23 -2.67 -2.88 3.93
CA HIS A 23 -3.61 -1.81 3.63
C HIS A 23 -3.08 -0.50 4.21
N PRO A 24 -2.60 0.46 3.38
CA PRO A 24 -2.02 1.70 3.87
C PRO A 24 -3.06 2.69 4.40
N GLY A 25 -4.34 2.53 4.03
CA GLY A 25 -5.35 3.56 4.24
C GLY A 25 -5.15 4.74 3.29
N ASP A 26 -5.69 5.90 3.64
CA ASP A 26 -5.37 7.15 2.97
C ASP A 26 -3.98 7.62 3.43
N THR A 27 -2.98 7.45 2.57
CA THR A 27 -1.58 7.66 2.95
C THR A 27 -0.75 8.08 1.73
N SER A 28 0.19 8.99 1.94
CA SER A 28 1.28 9.33 0.99
C SER A 28 2.41 8.31 1.08
N PHE A 29 3.39 8.35 0.18
CA PHE A 29 4.56 7.49 0.32
C PHE A 29 5.33 7.84 1.61
N ILE A 30 5.60 6.83 2.46
CA ILE A 30 6.35 7.00 3.71
C ILE A 30 7.56 6.06 3.77
N PRO A 31 8.70 6.47 4.36
CA PRO A 31 9.90 5.64 4.46
C PRO A 31 9.68 4.30 5.16
N GLU A 32 8.77 4.24 6.14
CA GLU A 32 8.43 3.05 6.92
C GLU A 32 7.89 1.90 6.06
N MET A 33 7.45 2.16 4.82
CA MET A 33 7.06 1.11 3.87
C MET A 33 8.22 0.14 3.57
N LYS A 34 9.48 0.58 3.72
CA LYS A 34 10.68 -0.26 3.57
C LYS A 34 10.77 -1.35 4.64
N ASP A 35 10.18 -1.10 5.81
CA ASP A 35 10.31 -1.96 6.99
C ASP A 35 9.11 -2.91 7.16
N LEU A 36 8.21 -2.98 6.16
CA LEU A 36 7.02 -3.83 6.20
C LEU A 36 7.33 -5.33 6.10
N GLY A 37 8.52 -5.70 5.64
CA GLY A 37 8.92 -7.09 5.38
C GLY A 37 8.14 -7.72 4.22
N ILE A 38 7.98 -9.05 4.23
CA ILE A 38 7.24 -9.77 3.18
C ILE A 38 5.77 -9.33 3.19
N ILE A 39 5.28 -8.92 2.02
CA ILE A 39 3.89 -8.59 1.69
C ILE A 39 3.51 -9.35 0.40
N ASP A 40 2.52 -10.23 0.46
CA ASP A 40 2.01 -10.92 -0.72
C ASP A 40 1.07 -10.00 -1.52
N ILE A 41 0.18 -9.30 -0.83
CA ILE A 41 -0.82 -8.41 -1.44
C ILE A 41 -0.71 -7.02 -0.82
N ALA A 42 -0.45 -6.01 -1.65
CA ALA A 42 -0.49 -4.61 -1.22
C ALA A 42 -1.62 -3.86 -1.91
N PHE A 43 -2.45 -3.18 -1.12
CA PHE A 43 -3.34 -2.15 -1.63
C PHE A 43 -2.55 -0.83 -1.72
N ILE A 44 -2.65 -0.11 -2.83
CA ILE A 44 -1.90 1.14 -3.02
C ILE A 44 -2.87 2.23 -3.52
N PRO A 45 -3.08 3.32 -2.76
CA PRO A 45 -3.95 4.40 -3.21
C PRO A 45 -3.29 5.19 -4.33
N ILE A 46 -4.08 5.66 -5.30
CA ILE A 46 -3.59 6.33 -6.51
C ILE A 46 -4.35 7.62 -6.85
N ASP A 47 -4.84 8.37 -5.85
CA ASP A 47 -5.67 9.56 -6.07
C ASP A 47 -4.85 10.80 -6.50
N GLY A 48 -3.70 11.04 -5.86
CA GLY A 48 -2.87 12.23 -6.05
C GLY A 48 -3.45 13.56 -5.56
N ALA A 49 -4.53 13.58 -4.78
CA ALA A 49 -4.96 14.76 -4.00
C ALA A 49 -4.80 14.54 -2.50
N PHE A 50 -5.44 13.46 -2.04
CA PHE A 50 -5.53 13.14 -0.61
C PHE A 50 -4.64 11.96 -0.24
N THR A 51 -4.10 11.27 -1.24
CA THR A 51 -3.20 10.11 -1.12
C THR A 51 -2.07 10.21 -2.16
N MET A 52 -1.33 9.13 -2.38
CA MET A 52 -0.23 9.08 -3.36
C MET A 52 -0.67 9.48 -4.77
N ASP A 53 0.18 10.27 -5.43
CA ASP A 53 0.13 10.40 -6.89
C ASP A 53 0.67 9.13 -7.57
N ILE A 54 0.58 9.03 -8.90
CA ILE A 54 1.04 7.85 -9.65
C ILE A 54 2.54 7.57 -9.44
N LYS A 55 3.38 8.59 -9.34
CA LYS A 55 4.83 8.39 -9.17
C LYS A 55 5.14 7.86 -7.77
N GLU A 56 4.49 8.43 -6.76
CA GLU A 56 4.59 7.97 -5.38
C GLU A 56 4.03 6.55 -5.23
N ALA A 57 2.93 6.22 -5.90
CA ALA A 57 2.34 4.88 -5.89
C ALA A 57 3.27 3.84 -6.53
N VAL A 58 3.90 4.16 -7.68
CA VAL A 58 4.93 3.31 -8.29
C VAL A 58 6.12 3.15 -7.35
N GLN A 59 6.56 4.22 -6.69
CA GLN A 59 7.64 4.14 -5.70
C GLN A 59 7.26 3.27 -4.49
N ALA A 60 6.01 3.35 -4.01
CA ALA A 60 5.49 2.50 -2.95
C ALA A 60 5.47 1.02 -3.39
N LYS A 61 4.96 0.73 -4.59
CA LYS A 61 4.95 -0.61 -5.19
C LYS A 61 6.36 -1.20 -5.26
N LEU A 62 7.34 -0.43 -5.74
CA LEU A 62 8.74 -0.87 -5.81
C LEU A 62 9.37 -1.05 -4.42
N THR A 63 9.01 -0.21 -3.47
CA THR A 63 9.53 -0.28 -2.09
C THR A 63 9.00 -1.49 -1.34
N ILE A 64 7.71 -1.78 -1.49
CA ILE A 64 7.04 -2.92 -0.84
C ILE A 64 7.35 -4.23 -1.58
N SER A 65 7.51 -4.16 -2.90
CA SER A 65 7.74 -5.30 -3.80
C SER A 65 6.76 -6.47 -3.59
N PRO A 66 5.43 -6.24 -3.61
CA PRO A 66 4.46 -7.30 -3.38
C PRO A 66 4.35 -8.23 -4.59
N GLU A 67 3.81 -9.44 -4.38
CA GLU A 67 3.45 -10.35 -5.47
C GLU A 67 2.26 -9.78 -6.28
N ILE A 68 1.29 -9.20 -5.57
CA ILE A 68 0.09 -8.58 -6.15
C ILE A 68 -0.05 -7.16 -5.60
N ALA A 69 -0.16 -6.19 -6.50
CA ALA A 69 -0.44 -4.80 -6.17
C ALA A 69 -1.82 -4.41 -6.69
N ILE A 70 -2.70 -3.93 -5.80
CA ILE A 70 -4.08 -3.56 -6.13
C ILE A 70 -4.22 -2.05 -5.96
N PRO A 71 -4.44 -1.28 -7.05
CA PRO A 71 -4.70 0.15 -6.94
C PRO A 71 -6.06 0.39 -6.25
N ILE A 72 -6.11 1.35 -5.32
CA ILE A 72 -7.32 1.78 -4.58
C ILE A 72 -7.44 3.32 -4.58
N HIS A 73 -8.52 3.85 -3.99
CA HIS A 73 -8.78 5.30 -3.87
C HIS A 73 -8.63 6.10 -5.17
N ASP A 74 -8.95 5.51 -6.32
CA ASP A 74 -8.95 6.23 -7.60
C ASP A 74 -10.27 7.00 -7.79
N MET A 75 -10.33 8.24 -7.30
CA MET A 75 -11.50 9.10 -7.51
C MET A 75 -11.42 9.90 -8.82
N ARG A 76 -10.29 9.85 -9.53
CA ARG A 76 -10.01 10.69 -10.70
C ARG A 76 -9.94 9.91 -12.01
N LYS A 77 -10.19 8.60 -11.98
CA LYS A 77 -10.09 7.70 -13.13
C LYS A 77 -8.68 7.68 -13.72
N ASN A 78 -7.69 7.65 -12.85
CA ASN A 78 -6.32 7.40 -13.27
C ASN A 78 -6.24 6.02 -13.92
N ASP A 79 -5.42 5.87 -14.96
CA ASP A 79 -5.26 4.58 -15.62
C ASP A 79 -4.54 3.60 -14.66
N PRO A 80 -5.19 2.52 -14.18
CA PRO A 80 -4.54 1.58 -13.28
C PRO A 80 -3.40 0.80 -13.95
N ASN A 81 -3.28 0.86 -15.28
CA ASN A 81 -2.19 0.22 -16.02
C ASN A 81 -0.90 1.06 -16.07
N VAL A 82 -0.95 2.34 -15.68
CA VAL A 82 0.27 3.16 -15.54
C VAL A 82 0.99 2.96 -14.20
N PHE A 83 0.44 2.07 -13.35
CA PHE A 83 0.88 1.75 -11.99
C PHE A 83 1.63 0.40 -11.90
#